data_AF-M2ANG1-F1
#
_entry.id   AF-M2ANG1-F1
#
_cell.length_a   1.000
_cell.length_b   1.000
_cell.length_c   1.000
_cell.angle_alpha   90.00
_cell.angle_beta   90.00
_cell.angle_gamma   90.00
#
_symmetry.space_group_name_H-M   'P 1'
#
loop_
_entity.id
_entity.type
_entity.pdbx_description
1 polymer ?
#
loop_
_entity_poly.entity_id
_entity_poly.type
_entity_poly.pdbx_seq_one_letter_code
_entity_poly.pdbx_strand_id
1 'polypeptide(L)'
;RRQISIVDINDDKLPDIVVGGMLGAHVLTHRVKSVSESEFQTAQPKVYTGPKLPQVKDAEALRGPKAKIDRETGKVPGAIEGETLTGKATAGYAKPQDMSRFNEDQWSNQSQLWWTGAKPADKLMLPLPEFTGTVDVEVVLTCAGDYGIVQLTLDDQPLGPPIDLYSNSVVTTGVLSFPKITVEGKQHSLEVQVV
;
A
#
# COMPACT_ATOMS: atom_id res chain seq x y z
N ARG A 1 29.60 -8.27 -0.65
CA ARG A 1 28.79 -7.07 -0.96
C ARG A 1 28.82 -6.88 -2.47
N ARG A 2 27.71 -6.51 -3.11
CA ARG A 2 27.73 -6.11 -4.53
C ARG A 2 28.13 -4.64 -4.56
N GLN A 3 29.11 -4.29 -5.38
CA GLN A 3 29.57 -2.92 -5.55
C GLN A 3 29.22 -2.45 -6.95
N ILE A 4 28.74 -1.21 -7.04
CA ILE A 4 28.52 -0.52 -8.31
C ILE A 4 29.55 0.61 -8.37
N SER A 5 30.28 0.68 -9.47
CA SER A 5 31.22 1.75 -9.76
C SER A 5 30.87 2.36 -11.11
N ILE A 6 30.93 3.69 -11.19
CA ILE A 6 30.80 4.45 -12.44
C ILE A 6 32.22 4.91 -12.80
N VAL A 7 32.82 4.27 -13.80
CA VAL A 7 34.20 4.50 -14.22
C VAL A 7 34.30 4.35 -15.73
N ASP A 8 35.19 5.09 -16.36
CA ASP A 8 35.55 4.91 -17.76
C ASP A 8 36.63 3.82 -17.83
N ILE A 9 36.27 2.60 -18.22
CA ILE A 9 37.20 1.44 -18.18
C ILE A 9 37.99 1.28 -19.48
N ASN A 10 37.55 1.93 -20.56
CA ASN A 10 38.13 1.82 -21.89
C ASN A 10 38.77 3.14 -22.39
N ASP A 11 38.76 4.19 -21.56
CA ASP A 11 39.28 5.54 -21.81
C ASP A 11 38.58 6.29 -22.95
N ASP A 12 37.30 5.98 -23.22
CA ASP A 12 36.51 6.61 -24.28
C ASP A 12 35.80 7.91 -23.85
N LYS A 13 36.02 8.33 -22.59
CA LYS A 13 35.42 9.50 -21.93
C LYS A 13 33.92 9.37 -21.69
N LEU A 14 33.35 8.18 -21.83
CA LEU A 14 31.98 7.86 -21.47
C LEU A 14 31.95 7.10 -20.14
N PRO A 15 30.91 7.28 -19.31
CA PRO A 15 30.85 6.65 -18.00
C PRO A 15 30.41 5.19 -18.10
N ASP A 16 31.23 4.19 -17.81
CA ASP A 16 30.76 2.80 -17.79
C ASP A 16 30.22 2.39 -16.42
N ILE A 17 29.29 1.43 -16.40
CA ILE A 17 28.75 0.86 -15.16
C ILE A 17 29.39 -0.51 -14.93
N VAL A 18 30.16 -0.62 -13.86
CA VAL A 18 30.79 -1.87 -13.41
C VAL A 18 30.08 -2.38 -12.18
N VAL A 19 29.53 -3.60 -12.26
CA VAL A 19 28.90 -4.29 -11.13
C VAL A 19 29.72 -5.50 -10.74
N GLY A 20 30.34 -5.46 -9.56
CA GLY A 20 31.18 -6.54 -9.03
C GLY A 20 30.50 -7.36 -7.92
N GLY A 21 30.73 -8.67 -7.91
CA GLY A 21 30.27 -9.60 -6.87
C GLY A 21 31.18 -10.82 -6.70
N MET A 22 30.77 -11.78 -5.84
CA MET A 22 31.58 -12.98 -5.52
C MET A 22 31.85 -13.92 -6.70
N LEU A 23 31.05 -13.82 -7.77
CA LEU A 23 31.15 -14.68 -8.94
C LEU A 23 31.76 -13.98 -10.17
N GLY A 24 32.20 -12.72 -10.02
CA GLY A 24 32.81 -11.94 -11.10
C GLY A 24 32.28 -10.51 -11.21
N ALA A 25 32.56 -9.87 -12.34
CA ALA A 25 32.13 -8.53 -12.66
C ALA A 25 31.40 -8.49 -14.00
N HIS A 26 30.37 -7.64 -14.08
CA HIS A 26 29.69 -7.30 -15.33
C HIS A 26 29.95 -5.83 -15.63
N VAL A 27 30.23 -5.53 -16.90
CA VAL A 27 30.51 -4.18 -17.37
C VAL A 27 29.47 -3.82 -18.43
N LEU A 28 28.77 -2.72 -18.22
CA LEU A 28 27.93 -2.09 -19.23
C LEU A 28 28.69 -0.86 -19.73
N THR A 29 29.22 -0.95 -20.95
CA THR A 29 29.94 0.16 -21.57
C THR A 29 28.99 1.12 -22.28
N HIS A 30 29.24 2.43 -22.19
CA HIS A 30 28.51 3.39 -23.00
C HIS A 30 29.13 3.52 -24.39
N ARG A 31 28.29 3.92 -25.36
CA ARG A 31 28.73 4.21 -26.72
C ARG A 31 27.93 5.37 -27.25
N VAL A 32 28.63 6.34 -27.82
CA VAL A 32 28.01 7.40 -28.62
C VAL A 32 28.10 7.03 -30.10
N LYS A 33 27.00 7.24 -30.82
CA LYS A 33 26.90 7.05 -32.26
C LYS A 33 26.29 8.30 -32.87
N SER A 34 26.93 8.88 -33.87
CA SER A 34 26.29 9.91 -34.70
C SER A 34 25.16 9.27 -35.50
N VAL A 35 23.96 9.78 -35.36
CA VAL A 35 22.74 9.25 -35.99
C VAL A 35 21.98 10.37 -36.68
N SER A 36 21.08 10.02 -37.61
CA SER A 36 20.17 10.99 -38.19
C SER A 36 19.18 11.52 -37.14
N GLU A 37 18.62 12.70 -37.37
CA GLU A 37 17.58 13.27 -36.49
C GLU A 37 16.39 12.31 -36.34
N SER A 38 15.97 11.64 -37.41
CA SER A 38 14.88 10.66 -37.40
C SER A 38 15.20 9.43 -36.52
N GLU A 39 16.42 8.91 -36.59
CA GLU A 39 16.86 7.78 -35.74
C GLU A 39 16.93 8.21 -34.27
N PHE A 40 17.44 9.42 -33.98
CA PHE A 40 17.46 9.99 -32.64
C PHE A 40 16.04 10.14 -32.06
N GLN A 41 15.10 10.70 -32.83
CA GLN A 41 13.70 10.87 -32.45
C GLN A 41 13.01 9.53 -32.19
N THR A 42 13.31 8.50 -32.99
CA THR A 42 12.74 7.16 -32.85
C THR A 42 13.22 6.46 -31.56
N ALA A 43 14.48 6.71 -31.16
CA ALA A 43 15.10 6.14 -29.98
C ALA A 43 14.74 6.86 -28.66
N GLN A 44 14.04 8.00 -28.72
CA GLN A 44 13.61 8.69 -27.51
C GLN A 44 12.67 7.81 -26.67
N PRO A 45 12.77 7.87 -25.33
CA PRO A 45 11.82 7.19 -24.46
C PRO A 45 10.41 7.70 -24.75
N LYS A 46 9.50 6.77 -25.06
CA LYS A 46 8.09 7.09 -25.30
C LYS A 46 7.33 6.89 -24.00
N VAL A 47 6.37 7.77 -23.74
CA VAL A 47 5.37 7.53 -22.69
C VAL A 47 4.71 6.20 -23.02
N TYR A 48 4.63 5.30 -22.04
CA TYR A 48 3.98 4.01 -22.24
C TYR A 48 2.50 4.24 -22.57
N THR A 49 2.11 3.88 -23.79
CA THR A 49 0.72 3.88 -24.28
C THR A 49 0.20 2.46 -24.48
N GLY A 50 0.80 1.47 -23.83
CA GLY A 50 0.38 0.07 -23.95
C GLY A 50 -0.97 -0.18 -23.25
N PRO A 51 -1.39 -1.46 -23.14
CA PRO A 51 -2.64 -1.81 -22.49
C PRO A 51 -2.75 -1.15 -21.13
N LYS A 52 -3.94 -0.59 -20.85
CA LYS A 52 -4.27 -0.11 -19.51
C LYS A 52 -4.05 -1.26 -18.54
N LEU A 53 -3.46 -0.95 -17.38
CA LEU A 53 -3.33 -1.91 -16.31
C LEU A 53 -4.73 -2.44 -15.95
N PRO A 54 -4.83 -3.72 -15.55
CA PRO A 54 -6.10 -4.30 -15.14
C PRO A 54 -6.76 -3.42 -14.08
N GLN A 55 -8.03 -3.09 -14.29
CA GLN A 55 -8.84 -2.34 -13.33
C GLN A 55 -9.67 -3.33 -12.51
N VAL A 56 -9.76 -3.09 -11.21
CA VAL A 56 -10.74 -3.77 -10.37
C VAL A 56 -12.10 -3.13 -10.64
N LYS A 57 -13.06 -3.95 -11.05
CA LYS A 57 -14.42 -3.49 -11.35
C LYS A 57 -15.07 -2.96 -10.06
N ASP A 58 -15.79 -1.85 -10.17
CA ASP A 58 -16.58 -1.25 -9.09
C ASP A 58 -15.75 -0.77 -7.87
N ALA A 59 -14.41 -0.67 -8.01
CA ALA A 59 -13.57 -0.13 -6.95
C ALA A 59 -13.76 1.38 -6.79
N GLU A 60 -13.89 1.84 -5.54
CA GLU A 60 -14.20 3.23 -5.22
C GLU A 60 -13.18 3.84 -4.25
N ALA A 61 -12.74 5.07 -4.53
CA ALA A 61 -11.92 5.85 -3.62
C ALA A 61 -12.79 6.46 -2.50
N LEU A 62 -13.25 5.63 -1.56
CA LEU A 62 -14.14 6.06 -0.47
C LEU A 62 -13.43 7.01 0.49
N ARG A 63 -14.13 8.10 0.87
CA ARG A 63 -13.64 9.10 1.84
C ARG A 63 -14.76 9.48 2.80
N GLY A 64 -14.48 9.42 4.10
CA GLY A 64 -15.38 9.77 5.18
C GLY A 64 -14.93 11.00 5.98
N PRO A 65 -15.69 11.41 7.01
CA PRO A 65 -15.29 12.48 7.91
C PRO A 65 -14.02 12.12 8.70
N LYS A 66 -13.27 13.14 9.16
CA LYS A 66 -12.10 12.90 10.01
C LYS A 66 -12.49 12.24 11.33
N ALA A 67 -11.66 11.30 11.78
CA ALA A 67 -11.83 10.66 13.08
C ALA A 67 -11.68 11.69 14.21
N LYS A 68 -12.48 11.56 15.26
CA LYS A 68 -12.39 12.43 16.44
C LYS A 68 -11.32 11.90 17.38
N ILE A 69 -10.09 12.37 17.17
CA ILE A 69 -8.95 12.04 18.03
C ILE A 69 -9.03 12.89 19.30
N ASP A 70 -9.01 12.23 20.45
CA ASP A 70 -8.90 12.87 21.75
C ASP A 70 -7.52 13.50 21.92
N ARG A 71 -7.49 14.77 22.34
CA ARG A 71 -6.25 15.56 22.37
C ARG A 71 -5.29 15.16 23.49
N GLU A 72 -5.80 14.60 24.57
CA GLU A 72 -4.98 14.22 25.73
C GLU A 72 -4.30 12.88 25.50
N THR A 73 -5.07 11.92 25.00
CA THR A 73 -4.60 10.55 24.76
C THR A 73 -3.97 10.36 23.38
N GLY A 74 -4.30 11.23 22.42
CA GLY A 74 -3.91 11.06 21.02
C GLY A 74 -4.64 9.91 20.33
N LYS A 75 -5.74 9.40 20.89
CA LYS A 75 -6.47 8.23 20.40
C LYS A 75 -7.93 8.55 20.10
N VAL A 76 -8.54 7.76 19.24
CA VAL A 76 -10.01 7.77 19.06
C VAL A 76 -10.64 6.98 20.22
N PRO A 77 -11.49 7.60 21.06
CA PRO A 77 -12.07 6.91 22.21
C PRO A 77 -12.87 5.66 21.80
N GLY A 78 -12.56 4.52 22.42
CA GLY A 78 -13.25 3.25 22.18
C GLY A 78 -12.87 2.55 20.87
N ALA A 79 -11.97 3.12 20.06
CA ALA A 79 -11.49 2.46 18.85
C ALA A 79 -10.60 1.25 19.19
N ILE A 80 -10.67 0.24 18.32
CA ILE A 80 -9.71 -0.86 18.31
C ILE A 80 -8.52 -0.40 17.47
N GLU A 81 -7.36 -0.24 18.11
CA GLU A 81 -6.13 0.19 17.43
C GLU A 81 -5.59 -0.97 16.58
N GLY A 82 -5.66 -0.84 15.25
CA GLY A 82 -5.34 -1.93 14.33
C GLY A 82 -3.92 -2.46 14.50
N GLU A 83 -2.95 -1.61 14.80
CA GLU A 83 -1.55 -2.00 15.02
C GLU A 83 -1.34 -2.90 16.25
N THR A 84 -2.32 -2.93 17.16
CA THR A 84 -2.27 -3.79 18.36
C THR A 84 -2.82 -5.19 18.09
N LEU A 85 -3.49 -5.40 16.95
CA LEU A 85 -4.05 -6.69 16.57
C LEU A 85 -2.98 -7.61 16.00
N THR A 86 -3.03 -8.89 16.39
CA THR A 86 -2.21 -9.93 15.77
C THR A 86 -2.98 -10.53 14.61
N GLY A 87 -2.74 -10.02 13.41
CA GLY A 87 -3.36 -10.53 12.20
C GLY A 87 -2.72 -11.81 11.66
N LYS A 88 -3.52 -12.63 10.97
CA LYS A 88 -3.05 -13.79 10.22
C LYS A 88 -3.10 -13.48 8.73
N ALA A 89 -1.93 -13.30 8.12
CA ALA A 89 -1.81 -13.05 6.69
C ALA A 89 -1.57 -14.37 5.91
N THR A 90 -2.17 -14.51 4.72
CA THR A 90 -1.84 -15.61 3.80
C THR A 90 -0.49 -15.40 3.12
N ALA A 91 -0.08 -14.13 2.96
CA ALA A 91 1.22 -13.72 2.49
C ALA A 91 1.55 -12.30 2.99
N GLY A 92 2.81 -11.91 2.83
CA GLY A 92 3.29 -10.63 3.32
C GLY A 92 3.41 -10.59 4.86
N TYR A 93 3.65 -9.40 5.38
CA TYR A 93 3.87 -9.17 6.81
C TYR A 93 3.13 -7.91 7.26
N ALA A 94 2.39 -8.03 8.36
CA ALA A 94 1.71 -6.93 9.01
C ALA A 94 2.47 -6.54 10.28
N LYS A 95 2.71 -5.24 10.47
CA LYS A 95 3.39 -4.71 11.66
C LYS A 95 2.94 -3.28 11.96
N PRO A 96 3.08 -2.80 13.20
CA PRO A 96 2.94 -1.38 13.50
C PRO A 96 3.90 -0.53 12.66
N GLN A 97 3.42 0.63 12.22
CA GLN A 97 4.25 1.69 11.64
C GLN A 97 3.91 3.02 12.29
N ASP A 98 4.96 3.72 12.74
CA ASP A 98 4.88 5.10 13.21
C ASP A 98 4.47 6.04 12.07
N MET A 99 3.39 6.78 12.30
CA MET A 99 2.79 7.74 11.38
C MET A 99 3.02 9.19 11.80
N SER A 100 3.73 9.45 12.91
CA SER A 100 3.96 10.80 13.46
C SER A 100 4.70 11.76 12.51
N ARG A 101 5.35 11.25 11.46
CA ARG A 101 6.09 12.05 10.47
C ARG A 101 5.23 12.56 9.31
N PHE A 102 4.00 12.06 9.15
CA PHE A 102 3.11 12.46 8.08
C PHE A 102 2.19 13.58 8.58
N ASN A 103 2.36 14.78 8.04
CA ASN A 103 1.67 15.98 8.53
C ASN A 103 0.39 16.35 7.75
N GLU A 104 0.11 15.65 6.66
CA GLU A 104 -1.08 15.91 5.84
C GLU A 104 -2.37 15.36 6.47
N ASP A 105 -2.25 14.44 7.41
CA ASP A 105 -3.38 13.89 8.17
C ASP A 105 -2.95 13.40 9.56
N GLN A 106 -3.90 12.87 10.33
CA GLN A 106 -3.66 12.32 11.66
C GLN A 106 -4.24 10.92 11.80
N TRP A 107 -3.49 10.06 12.50
CA TRP A 107 -3.88 8.70 12.85
C TRP A 107 -4.09 8.60 14.34
N SER A 108 -5.08 7.79 14.75
CA SER A 108 -5.20 7.39 16.16
C SER A 108 -3.88 6.79 16.62
N ASN A 109 -3.43 7.16 17.82
CA ASN A 109 -2.18 6.70 18.40
C ASN A 109 -0.93 6.98 17.53
N GLN A 110 -1.04 7.85 16.52
CA GLN A 110 0.01 8.12 15.52
C GLN A 110 0.58 6.84 14.88
N SER A 111 -0.23 5.80 14.70
CA SER A 111 0.23 4.52 14.19
C SER A 111 -0.78 3.89 13.24
N GLN A 112 -0.30 2.97 12.41
CA GLN A 112 -1.14 2.09 11.60
C GLN A 112 -0.66 0.64 11.66
N LEU A 113 -1.56 -0.30 11.39
CA LEU A 113 -1.16 -1.66 11.00
C LEU A 113 -0.75 -1.65 9.53
N TRP A 114 0.55 -1.73 9.27
CA TRP A 114 1.10 -1.70 7.94
C TRP A 114 1.31 -3.11 7.40
N TRP A 115 0.52 -3.50 6.39
CA TRP A 115 0.61 -4.79 5.72
C TRP A 115 1.29 -4.65 4.36
N THR A 116 2.40 -5.36 4.19
CA THR A 116 3.27 -5.26 3.00
C THR A 116 3.60 -6.62 2.41
N GLY A 117 3.92 -6.66 1.12
CA GLY A 117 4.31 -7.90 0.43
C GLY A 117 3.13 -8.81 0.03
N ALA A 118 1.90 -8.30 0.13
CA ALA A 118 0.70 -8.94 -0.40
C ALA A 118 0.57 -8.70 -1.92
N LYS A 119 -0.06 -9.63 -2.63
CA LYS A 119 -0.48 -9.52 -4.03
C LYS A 119 -2.01 -9.74 -4.13
N PRO A 120 -2.64 -9.48 -5.28
CA PRO A 120 -4.05 -9.78 -5.46
C PRO A 120 -4.42 -11.21 -5.03
N ALA A 121 -5.60 -11.33 -4.43
CA ALA A 121 -6.15 -12.47 -3.73
C ALA A 121 -5.56 -12.82 -2.35
N ASP A 122 -4.44 -12.24 -1.93
CA ASP A 122 -3.94 -12.44 -0.56
C ASP A 122 -4.85 -11.76 0.47
N LYS A 123 -4.90 -12.33 1.68
CA LYS A 123 -5.81 -11.94 2.76
C LYS A 123 -5.04 -11.67 4.05
N LEU A 124 -5.48 -10.68 4.80
CA LEU A 124 -5.11 -10.43 6.19
C LEU A 124 -6.36 -10.51 7.05
N MET A 125 -6.40 -11.50 7.95
CA MET A 125 -7.50 -11.71 8.89
C MET A 125 -7.15 -11.11 10.25
N LEU A 126 -7.98 -10.20 10.74
CA LEU A 126 -7.82 -9.51 12.02
C LEU A 126 -8.91 -9.99 12.99
N PRO A 127 -8.56 -10.69 14.10
CA PRO A 127 -9.55 -11.07 15.09
C PRO A 127 -10.08 -9.82 15.81
N LEU A 128 -11.39 -9.76 15.99
CA LEU A 128 -12.06 -8.68 16.72
C LEU A 128 -12.42 -9.14 18.15
N PRO A 129 -12.57 -8.22 19.12
CA PRO A 129 -13.18 -8.51 20.41
C PRO A 129 -14.58 -9.13 20.26
N GLU A 130 -15.06 -9.85 21.28
CA GLU A 130 -16.37 -10.49 21.20
C GLU A 130 -17.53 -9.48 21.15
N PHE A 131 -18.48 -9.69 20.24
CA PHE A 131 -19.74 -8.96 20.17
C PHE A 131 -20.83 -9.83 19.54
N THR A 132 -22.10 -9.43 19.64
CA THR A 132 -23.24 -10.19 19.07
C THR A 132 -24.29 -9.24 18.51
N GLY A 133 -25.05 -9.71 17.52
CA GLY A 133 -26.26 -9.01 17.04
C GLY A 133 -25.97 -8.08 15.87
N THR A 134 -26.67 -6.94 15.82
CA THR A 134 -26.51 -5.94 14.75
C THR A 134 -25.60 -4.81 15.21
N VAL A 135 -24.57 -4.52 14.42
CA VAL A 135 -23.58 -3.48 14.71
C VAL A 135 -23.38 -2.56 13.50
N ASP A 136 -22.91 -1.35 13.78
CA ASP A 136 -22.32 -0.50 12.75
C ASP A 136 -20.81 -0.71 12.79
N VAL A 137 -20.20 -0.95 11.63
CA VAL A 137 -18.74 -1.11 11.50
C VAL A 137 -18.15 0.19 11.01
N GLU A 138 -17.19 0.74 11.76
CA GLU A 138 -16.45 1.93 11.38
C GLU A 138 -14.97 1.58 11.21
N VAL A 139 -14.37 1.97 10.08
CA VAL A 139 -12.97 1.69 9.76
C VAL A 139 -12.28 2.95 9.25
N VAL A 140 -11.05 3.15 9.67
CA VAL A 140 -10.14 4.14 9.09
C VAL A 140 -8.97 3.38 8.46
N LEU A 141 -8.72 3.63 7.19
CA LEU A 141 -7.58 3.07 6.45
C LEU A 141 -6.63 4.20 6.05
N THR A 142 -5.39 3.85 5.73
CA THR A 142 -4.42 4.79 5.15
C THR A 142 -4.47 4.70 3.63
N CYS A 143 -4.33 5.84 2.96
CA CYS A 143 -4.15 5.96 1.54
C CYS A 143 -2.76 6.50 1.23
N ALA A 144 -2.09 5.95 0.22
CA ALA A 144 -0.77 6.39 -0.24
C ALA A 144 -0.51 5.93 -1.68
N GLY A 145 0.60 6.39 -2.28
CA GLY A 145 0.90 6.16 -3.69
C GLY A 145 1.29 4.71 -4.01
N ASP A 146 1.63 3.93 -2.99
CA ASP A 146 2.02 2.52 -3.05
C ASP A 146 0.95 1.58 -2.50
N TYR A 147 -0.25 2.09 -2.20
CA TYR A 147 -1.35 1.29 -1.65
C TYR A 147 -2.28 0.81 -2.76
N GLY A 148 -2.72 -0.45 -2.64
CA GLY A 148 -3.60 -1.11 -3.60
C GLY A 148 -5.08 -1.00 -3.24
N ILE A 149 -5.89 -1.71 -4.02
CA ILE A 149 -7.34 -1.82 -3.80
C ILE A 149 -7.60 -2.99 -2.85
N VAL A 150 -8.49 -2.78 -1.87
CA VAL A 150 -8.84 -3.81 -0.88
C VAL A 150 -10.34 -4.05 -0.80
N GLN A 151 -10.75 -5.31 -0.66
CA GLN A 151 -12.10 -5.67 -0.23
C GLN A 151 -12.08 -5.93 1.27
N LEU A 152 -12.99 -5.29 2.00
CA LEU A 152 -13.23 -5.57 3.41
C LEU A 152 -14.39 -6.56 3.57
N THR A 153 -14.25 -7.53 4.46
CA THR A 153 -15.36 -8.37 4.91
C THR A 153 -15.39 -8.46 6.43
N LEU A 154 -16.59 -8.41 7.01
CA LEU A 154 -16.80 -8.84 8.39
C LEU A 154 -17.27 -10.28 8.35
N ASP A 155 -16.43 -11.19 8.84
CA ASP A 155 -16.53 -12.62 8.57
C ASP A 155 -16.62 -12.85 7.05
N ASP A 156 -17.70 -13.47 6.56
CA ASP A 156 -17.94 -13.72 5.14
C ASP A 156 -18.79 -12.63 4.46
N GLN A 157 -19.14 -11.55 5.16
CA GLN A 157 -20.01 -10.49 4.64
C GLN A 157 -19.22 -9.28 4.12
N PRO A 158 -19.28 -8.95 2.82
CA PRO A 158 -18.61 -7.77 2.26
C PRO A 158 -19.12 -6.45 2.85
N LEU A 159 -18.19 -5.59 3.26
CA LEU A 159 -18.46 -4.23 3.71
C LEU A 159 -18.40 -3.28 2.51
N GLY A 160 -19.40 -3.36 1.63
CA GLY A 160 -19.47 -2.55 0.42
C GLY A 160 -18.53 -3.02 -0.71
N PRO A 161 -18.36 -2.20 -1.76
CA PRO A 161 -17.46 -2.50 -2.88
C PRO A 161 -15.98 -2.41 -2.48
N PRO A 162 -15.05 -2.88 -3.34
CA PRO A 162 -13.62 -2.69 -3.12
C PRO A 162 -13.23 -1.22 -2.98
N ILE A 163 -12.27 -0.96 -2.10
CA ILE A 163 -11.84 0.38 -1.70
C ILE A 163 -10.49 0.67 -2.33
N ASP A 164 -10.42 1.73 -3.14
CA ASP A 164 -9.17 2.24 -3.69
C ASP A 164 -8.45 3.14 -2.65
N LEU A 165 -7.33 2.62 -2.15
CA LEU A 165 -6.46 3.30 -1.19
C LEU A 165 -5.32 4.07 -1.86
N TYR A 166 -5.31 4.17 -3.18
CA TYR A 166 -4.35 5.04 -3.86
C TYR A 166 -4.58 6.51 -3.49
N SER A 167 -3.48 7.23 -3.25
CA SER A 167 -3.47 8.68 -3.07
C SER A 167 -2.07 9.23 -3.38
N ASN A 168 -2.00 10.43 -3.96
CA ASN A 168 -0.70 11.11 -4.17
C ASN A 168 -0.05 11.59 -2.86
N SER A 169 -0.83 11.61 -1.78
CA SER A 169 -0.42 12.01 -0.44
C SER A 169 -0.70 10.89 0.56
N VAL A 170 0.09 10.82 1.64
CA VAL A 170 -0.17 9.91 2.75
C VAL A 170 -1.24 10.54 3.65
N VAL A 171 -2.46 10.01 3.57
CA VAL A 171 -3.64 10.52 4.29
C VAL A 171 -4.50 9.35 4.77
N THR A 172 -5.46 9.59 5.64
CA THR A 172 -6.48 8.59 6.00
C THR A 172 -7.66 8.65 5.03
N THR A 173 -8.45 7.57 4.98
CA THR A 173 -9.77 7.58 4.36
C THR A 173 -10.76 8.49 5.10
N GLY A 174 -10.46 8.93 6.32
CA GLY A 174 -11.50 9.27 7.29
C GLY A 174 -12.28 8.04 7.73
N VAL A 175 -13.32 8.23 8.55
CA VAL A 175 -14.17 7.17 9.09
C VAL A 175 -15.13 6.68 8.00
N LEU A 176 -14.90 5.46 7.52
CA LEU A 176 -15.83 4.76 6.64
C LEU A 176 -16.83 4.00 7.52
N SER A 177 -18.13 4.27 7.35
CA SER A 177 -19.19 3.67 8.18
C SER A 177 -20.04 2.70 7.36
N PHE A 178 -20.19 1.47 7.86
CA PHE A 178 -20.99 0.40 7.29
C PHE A 178 -22.10 0.01 8.28
N PRO A 179 -23.31 0.55 8.14
CA PRO A 179 -24.33 0.42 9.16
C PRO A 179 -25.08 -0.92 9.08
N LYS A 180 -25.62 -1.36 10.22
CA LYS A 180 -26.59 -2.46 10.34
C LYS A 180 -26.09 -3.81 9.84
N ILE A 181 -24.83 -4.14 10.10
CA ILE A 181 -24.27 -5.46 9.81
C ILE A 181 -24.73 -6.43 10.89
N THR A 182 -25.39 -7.51 10.51
CA THR A 182 -25.88 -8.54 11.44
C THR A 182 -24.90 -9.70 11.47
N VAL A 183 -24.48 -10.10 12.67
CA VAL A 183 -23.54 -11.22 12.86
C VAL A 183 -24.15 -12.33 13.72
N GLU A 184 -23.67 -13.55 13.51
CA GLU A 184 -24.05 -14.74 14.27
C GLU A 184 -22.88 -15.25 15.11
N GLY A 185 -23.15 -15.62 16.37
CA GLY A 185 -22.11 -16.03 17.31
C GLY A 185 -21.47 -14.82 18.00
N LYS A 186 -20.26 -15.04 18.57
CA LYS A 186 -19.52 -14.07 19.38
C LYS A 186 -18.14 -13.70 18.85
N GLN A 187 -17.54 -14.59 18.06
CA GLN A 187 -16.17 -14.46 17.58
C GLN A 187 -16.22 -14.04 16.13
N HIS A 188 -15.62 -12.90 15.83
CA HIS A 188 -15.67 -12.27 14.53
C HIS A 188 -14.29 -11.85 14.07
N SER A 189 -14.13 -11.72 12.76
CA SER A 189 -12.89 -11.20 12.17
C SER A 189 -13.18 -10.18 11.08
N LEU A 190 -12.35 -9.14 11.03
CA LEU A 190 -12.27 -8.25 9.88
C LEU A 190 -11.21 -8.82 8.94
N GLU A 191 -11.60 -9.20 7.73
CA GLU A 191 -10.67 -9.61 6.69
C GLU A 191 -10.45 -8.46 5.70
N VAL A 192 -9.19 -8.27 5.34
CA VAL A 192 -8.74 -7.37 4.27
C VAL A 192 -8.15 -8.23 3.17
N GLN A 193 -8.75 -8.19 1.98
CA GLN A 193 -8.23 -8.88 0.79
C GLN A 193 -7.71 -7.86 -0.21
N VAL A 194 -6.49 -8.06 -0.74
CA VAL A 194 -6.02 -7.29 -1.91
C VAL A 194 -6.72 -7.83 -3.15
N VAL A 195 -7.32 -6.96 -3.96
CA VAL A 195 -8.08 -7.36 -5.17
C VAL A 195 -7.51 -6.79 -6.46
#